data_AF-A0A935WCQ1-F1
#
_entry.id   AF-A0A935WCQ1-F1
#
_cell.length_a   1.000
_cell.length_b   1.000
_cell.length_c   1.000
_cell.angle_alpha   90.00
_cell.angle_beta   90.00
_cell.angle_gamma   90.00
#
_symmetry.space_group_name_H-M   'P 1'
#
loop_
_entity.id
_entity.type
_entity.pdbx_description
1 polymer ?
#
loop_
_entity_poly.entity_id
_entity_poly.type
_entity_poly.pdbx_seq_one_letter_code
_entity_poly.pdbx_strand_id
1 'polypeptide(L)'
;MFDAIGAVSAIFDPFAFEPTIAREAQRCKFERAEVATPAVTRQHCPFQKFTAADPLDPTATIFGFVNERQDSLLVRDGGPAGPEVRWQRAGEEAYTCAGAGCPVTIGGVTPEGTRPIVLAGTALLRASDGEPATLSGALVAADTGAQPPVLICDADRLVARRDDGSYLQGCAAGASASPLYPDRLYQEVAASDGVNALSLSIIHAGAQLLSVTLQDPQTGELFHCAAPGCTGLTLGAPDSTGRRAVAISGLVLSGVLPGGCQRSW
;
A
#
# COMPACT_ATOMS: atom_id res chain seq x y z
N MET A 1 -39.12 -25.31 41.17
CA MET A 1 -37.91 -25.98 41.68
C MET A 1 -37.19 -26.56 40.48
N PHE A 2 -36.04 -25.98 40.17
CA PHE A 2 -35.10 -26.18 39.05
C PHE A 2 -35.49 -25.71 37.63
N ASP A 3 -35.06 -24.47 37.36
CA ASP A 3 -34.77 -23.91 36.04
C ASP A 3 -33.69 -24.72 35.31
N ALA A 4 -33.94 -25.05 34.04
CA ALA A 4 -32.93 -25.53 33.13
C ALA A 4 -32.16 -24.32 32.56
N ILE A 5 -30.98 -24.07 33.12
CA ILE A 5 -29.98 -23.19 32.50
C ILE A 5 -29.52 -23.88 31.23
N GLY A 6 -30.03 -23.42 30.09
CA GLY A 6 -29.49 -23.75 28.77
C GLY A 6 -28.06 -23.22 28.69
N ALA A 7 -27.09 -24.13 28.74
CA ALA A 7 -25.70 -23.83 28.44
C ALA A 7 -25.61 -23.24 27.03
N VAL A 8 -25.35 -21.94 26.96
CA VAL A 8 -24.85 -21.30 25.73
C VAL A 8 -23.42 -21.80 25.56
N SER A 9 -23.28 -22.90 24.83
CA SER A 9 -22.01 -23.33 24.28
C SER A 9 -21.62 -22.33 23.19
N ALA A 10 -21.09 -21.17 23.60
CA ALA A 10 -20.28 -20.37 22.71
C ALA A 10 -19.06 -21.24 22.38
N ILE A 11 -19.08 -21.85 21.20
CA ILE A 11 -17.92 -22.49 20.59
C ILE A 11 -16.92 -21.35 20.40
N PHE A 12 -16.00 -21.21 21.36
CA PHE A 12 -14.71 -20.60 21.13
C PHE A 12 -14.08 -21.43 20.02
N ASP A 13 -14.09 -20.90 18.80
CA ASP A 13 -13.28 -21.43 17.72
C ASP A 13 -11.88 -20.79 17.84
N PRO A 14 -10.87 -21.52 18.36
CA PRO A 14 -9.54 -20.97 18.53
C PRO A 14 -8.84 -20.62 17.20
N PHE A 15 -9.40 -21.02 16.06
CA PHE A 15 -8.81 -20.78 14.73
C PHE A 15 -9.27 -19.47 14.05
N ALA A 16 -10.28 -18.77 14.59
CA ALA A 16 -10.70 -17.48 14.04
C ALA A 16 -9.81 -16.30 14.44
N PHE A 17 -8.97 -16.46 15.48
CA PHE A 17 -8.06 -15.42 15.99
C PHE A 17 -6.68 -15.40 15.30
N GLU A 18 -6.24 -16.53 14.74
CA GLU A 18 -4.94 -16.67 14.06
C GLU A 18 -4.78 -15.87 12.75
N PRO A 19 -5.79 -15.70 11.86
CA PRO A 19 -5.58 -15.01 10.59
C PRO A 19 -5.39 -13.50 10.75
N THR A 20 -5.90 -12.89 11.82
CA THR A 20 -5.80 -11.44 12.06
C THR A 20 -4.43 -11.07 12.61
N ILE A 21 -3.93 -11.83 13.60
CA ILE A 21 -2.60 -11.62 14.17
C ILE A 21 -1.51 -11.91 13.13
N ALA A 22 -1.66 -12.97 12.33
CA ALA A 22 -0.73 -13.29 11.26
C ALA A 22 -0.69 -12.19 10.18
N ARG A 23 -1.87 -11.66 9.78
CA ARG A 23 -1.95 -10.54 8.83
C ARG A 23 -1.37 -9.24 9.40
N GLU A 24 -1.62 -8.94 10.67
CA GLU A 24 -1.04 -7.77 11.34
C GLU A 24 0.49 -7.89 11.40
N ALA A 25 1.01 -9.02 11.86
CA ALA A 25 2.44 -9.29 11.89
C ALA A 25 3.09 -9.19 10.50
N GLN A 26 2.40 -9.61 9.45
CA GLN A 26 2.92 -9.52 8.08
C GLN A 26 2.91 -8.08 7.55
N ARG A 27 1.89 -7.27 7.85
CA ARG A 27 1.92 -5.81 7.55
C ARG A 27 3.07 -5.11 8.27
N CYS A 28 3.28 -5.45 9.54
CA CYS A 28 4.38 -4.88 10.35
C CYS A 28 5.78 -5.21 9.82
N LYS A 29 5.95 -6.21 8.94
CA LYS A 29 7.24 -6.52 8.31
C LYS A 29 7.63 -5.49 7.26
N PHE A 30 6.65 -4.90 6.58
CA PHE A 30 6.89 -3.94 5.49
C PHE A 30 6.81 -2.51 5.97
N GLU A 31 5.90 -2.24 6.91
CA GLU A 31 5.66 -0.89 7.38
C GLU A 31 5.13 -0.88 8.81
N ARG A 32 5.84 -0.15 9.68
CA ARG A 32 5.43 0.00 11.07
C ARG A 32 5.97 1.27 11.69
N ALA A 33 5.19 1.80 12.62
CA ALA A 33 5.66 2.69 13.66
C ALA A 33 5.50 1.98 15.01
N GLU A 34 6.54 1.98 15.82
CA GLU A 34 6.50 1.56 17.22
C GLU A 34 6.09 2.76 18.08
N VAL A 35 5.08 2.57 18.92
CA VAL A 35 4.61 3.53 19.90
C VAL A 35 4.98 2.99 21.28
N ALA A 36 5.87 3.65 21.99
CA ALA A 36 6.23 3.29 23.36
C ALA A 36 5.67 4.31 24.35
N THR A 37 4.86 3.83 25.29
CA THR A 37 4.38 4.57 26.47
C THR A 37 5.07 4.00 27.72
N PRO A 38 5.05 4.69 28.87
CA PRO A 38 5.56 4.13 30.13
C PRO A 38 4.95 2.77 30.49
N ALA A 39 3.69 2.54 30.11
CA ALA A 39 2.98 1.31 30.43
C ALA A 39 3.21 0.17 29.43
N VAL A 40 3.37 0.49 28.14
CA VAL A 40 3.38 -0.51 27.07
C VAL A 40 4.03 -0.01 25.78
N THR A 41 4.71 -0.91 25.08
CA THR A 41 5.15 -0.73 23.70
C THR A 41 4.20 -1.45 22.74
N ARG A 42 3.81 -0.76 21.67
CA ARG A 42 2.86 -1.27 20.67
C ARG A 42 3.39 -1.04 19.26
N GLN A 43 2.98 -1.91 18.34
CA GLN A 43 3.21 -1.72 16.92
C GLN A 43 1.96 -1.12 16.27
N HIS A 44 2.17 -0.07 15.50
CA HIS A 44 1.20 0.55 14.62
C HIS A 44 1.52 0.14 13.19
N CYS A 45 0.74 -0.82 12.68
CA CYS A 45 0.94 -1.40 11.37
C CYS A 45 -0.22 -0.95 10.48
N PRO A 46 0.02 -0.04 9.52
CA PRO A 46 -1.06 0.55 8.75
C PRO A 46 -1.87 -0.53 8.04
N PHE A 47 -3.18 -0.42 8.10
CA PHE A 47 -4.16 -1.20 7.35
C PHE A 47 -4.79 -0.34 6.24
N GLN A 48 -5.06 0.92 6.55
CA GLN A 48 -5.52 1.94 5.62
C GLN A 48 -4.59 3.15 5.67
N LYS A 49 -4.50 3.84 4.54
CA LYS A 49 -3.73 5.07 4.40
C LYS A 49 -4.47 6.08 3.55
N PHE A 50 -4.21 7.36 3.79
CA PHE A 50 -4.69 8.43 2.94
C PHE A 50 -3.72 9.62 2.96
N THR A 51 -3.77 10.39 1.89
CA THR A 51 -3.09 11.68 1.79
C THR A 51 -4.07 12.74 1.33
N ALA A 52 -4.20 13.80 2.11
CA ALA A 52 -5.12 14.90 1.83
C ALA A 52 -4.46 16.26 2.12
N ALA A 53 -4.90 17.32 1.44
CA ALA A 53 -4.57 18.67 1.87
C ALA A 53 -5.21 18.95 3.24
N ASP A 54 -4.52 19.71 4.10
CA ASP A 54 -5.11 20.14 5.36
C ASP A 54 -6.27 21.12 5.08
N PRO A 55 -7.50 20.87 5.59
CA PRO A 55 -8.65 21.73 5.33
C PRO A 55 -8.53 23.13 5.96
N LEU A 56 -7.68 23.30 6.97
CA LEU A 56 -7.43 24.57 7.65
C LEU A 56 -6.21 25.30 7.08
N ASP A 57 -5.34 24.58 6.40
CA ASP A 57 -4.13 25.11 5.76
C ASP A 57 -3.83 24.36 4.45
N PRO A 58 -4.33 24.84 3.31
CA PRO A 58 -4.15 24.16 2.02
C PRO A 58 -2.70 24.01 1.58
N THR A 59 -1.75 24.69 2.26
CA THR A 59 -0.31 24.56 1.99
C THR A 59 0.33 23.38 2.74
N ALA A 60 -0.38 22.81 3.71
CA ALA A 60 0.03 21.64 4.46
C ALA A 60 -0.63 20.37 3.91
N THR A 61 0.07 19.24 4.05
CA THR A 61 -0.42 17.93 3.64
C THR A 61 -0.57 17.02 4.86
N ILE A 62 -1.69 16.32 4.99
CA ILE A 62 -1.94 15.32 6.02
C ILE A 62 -1.78 13.93 5.43
N PHE A 63 -0.88 13.15 6.03
CA PHE A 63 -0.68 11.73 5.80
C PHE A 63 -1.30 10.95 6.96
N GLY A 64 -2.32 10.15 6.66
CA GLY A 64 -3.02 9.35 7.66
C GLY A 64 -2.77 7.87 7.51
N PHE A 65 -2.63 7.18 8.64
CA PHE A 65 -2.37 5.75 8.76
C PHE A 65 -3.27 5.16 9.85
N VAL A 66 -4.19 4.28 9.45
CA VAL A 66 -5.13 3.63 10.37
C VAL A 66 -4.82 2.14 10.42
N ASN A 67 -4.72 1.55 11.62
CA ASN A 67 -4.52 0.10 11.78
C ASN A 67 -5.88 -0.64 11.89
N GLU A 68 -5.87 -1.98 11.95
CA GLU A 68 -7.12 -2.76 12.07
C GLU A 68 -7.88 -2.52 13.38
N ARG A 69 -7.20 -2.08 14.44
CA ARG A 69 -7.82 -1.68 15.70
C ARG A 69 -8.45 -0.30 15.66
N GLN A 70 -8.44 0.37 14.50
CA GLN A 70 -8.89 1.76 14.33
C GLN A 70 -8.05 2.78 15.10
N ASP A 71 -6.83 2.42 15.54
CA ASP A 71 -5.88 3.42 16.00
C ASP A 71 -5.43 4.24 14.79
N SER A 72 -5.27 5.55 14.97
CA SER A 72 -4.87 6.48 13.91
C SER A 72 -3.54 7.11 14.22
N LEU A 73 -2.68 7.18 13.21
CA LEU A 73 -1.46 7.99 13.20
C LEU A 73 -1.57 8.99 12.05
N LEU A 74 -1.47 10.26 12.38
CA LEU A 74 -1.50 11.37 11.44
C LEU A 74 -0.14 12.07 11.46
N VAL A 75 0.39 12.36 10.29
CA VAL A 75 1.59 13.17 10.09
C VAL A 75 1.21 14.33 9.18
N ARG A 76 1.39 15.55 9.65
CA ARG A 76 1.19 16.75 8.87
C ARG A 76 2.54 17.30 8.42
N ASP A 77 2.70 17.41 7.11
CA ASP A 77 3.72 18.19 6.44
C ASP A 77 3.40 19.68 6.65
N GLY A 78 4.18 20.31 7.54
CA GLY A 78 4.37 21.74 7.55
C GLY A 78 3.11 22.61 7.70
N GLY A 79 3.25 23.84 7.21
CA GLY A 79 2.38 24.99 7.49
C GLY A 79 3.07 26.02 8.39
N PRO A 80 2.47 27.20 8.64
CA PRO A 80 3.02 28.21 9.54
C PRO A 80 3.16 27.69 10.99
N ALA A 81 2.44 26.61 11.34
CA ALA A 81 2.55 25.91 12.62
C ALA A 81 3.72 24.90 12.68
N GLY A 82 4.38 24.60 11.56
CA GLY A 82 5.39 23.55 11.45
C GLY A 82 4.80 22.13 11.37
N PRO A 83 5.64 21.09 11.38
CA PRO A 83 5.18 19.70 11.29
C PRO A 83 4.42 19.28 12.55
N GLU A 84 3.45 18.38 12.38
CA GLU A 84 2.69 17.78 13.48
C GLU A 84 2.65 16.26 13.33
N VAL A 85 2.79 15.55 14.44
CA VAL A 85 2.51 14.11 14.53
C VAL A 85 1.48 13.90 15.63
N ARG A 86 0.41 13.18 15.28
CA ARG A 86 -0.67 12.84 16.19
C ARG A 86 -0.94 11.35 16.14
N TRP A 87 -0.81 10.68 17.28
CA TRP A 87 -1.21 9.28 17.42
C TRP A 87 -2.39 9.18 18.38
N GLN A 88 -3.40 8.38 18.04
CA GLN A 88 -4.59 8.24 18.84
C GLN A 88 -5.10 6.81 18.79
N ARG A 89 -5.43 6.25 19.95
CA ARG A 89 -6.16 4.99 20.03
C ARG A 89 -7.65 5.20 19.81
N ALA A 90 -8.31 4.22 19.21
CA ALA A 90 -9.74 4.28 18.98
C ALA A 90 -10.49 4.55 20.29
N GLY A 91 -11.24 5.66 20.34
CA GLY A 91 -12.02 6.05 21.52
C GLY A 91 -11.22 6.68 22.67
N GLU A 92 -9.92 6.92 22.51
CA GLU A 92 -9.09 7.53 23.52
C GLU A 92 -8.55 8.90 23.10
N GLU A 93 -7.90 9.60 24.04
CA GLU A 93 -7.23 10.85 23.77
C GLU A 93 -5.97 10.65 22.92
N ALA A 94 -5.66 11.66 22.11
CA ALA A 94 -4.48 11.65 21.26
C ALA A 94 -3.23 12.10 22.00
N TYR A 95 -2.11 11.51 21.59
CA TYR A 95 -0.77 11.99 21.87
C TYR A 95 -0.31 12.84 20.69
N THR A 96 0.24 14.01 20.98
CA THR A 96 0.58 15.01 19.96
C THR A 96 2.01 15.53 20.12
N CYS A 97 2.59 15.90 18.99
CA CYS A 97 3.88 16.55 18.85
C CYS A 97 3.74 17.57 17.72
N ALA A 98 4.14 18.82 17.94
CA ALA A 98 3.94 19.90 16.98
C ALA A 98 5.12 20.89 16.95
N GLY A 99 5.30 21.53 15.80
CA GLY A 99 6.27 22.59 15.59
C GLY A 99 7.71 22.09 15.43
N ALA A 100 8.67 22.99 15.57
CA ALA A 100 10.10 22.71 15.34
C ALA A 100 10.69 21.64 16.28
N GLY A 101 10.04 21.37 17.41
CA GLY A 101 10.41 20.31 18.34
C GLY A 101 9.93 18.92 17.92
N CYS A 102 9.26 18.79 16.77
CA CYS A 102 8.72 17.52 16.29
C CYS A 102 9.59 16.89 15.21
N PRO A 103 10.48 15.93 15.56
CA PRO A 103 11.40 15.33 14.61
C PRO A 103 10.66 14.28 13.76
N VAL A 104 10.09 14.73 12.64
CA VAL A 104 9.57 13.87 11.58
C VAL A 104 10.24 14.26 10.27
N THR A 105 10.71 13.27 9.52
CA THR A 105 11.30 13.49 8.19
C THR A 105 10.33 12.97 7.14
N ILE A 106 9.93 13.84 6.23
CA ILE A 106 9.06 13.51 5.10
C ILE A 106 9.91 13.66 3.85
N GLY A 107 10.14 12.54 3.16
CA GLY A 107 10.93 12.52 1.93
C GLY A 107 10.17 13.09 0.73
N GLY A 108 10.92 13.32 -0.35
CA GLY A 108 10.35 13.67 -1.64
C GLY A 108 9.51 12.54 -2.24
N VAL A 109 8.74 12.88 -3.28
CA VAL A 109 7.95 11.91 -4.04
C VAL A 109 8.90 10.99 -4.81
N THR A 110 8.77 9.68 -4.62
CA THR A 110 9.48 8.65 -5.38
C THR A 110 8.88 8.50 -6.78
N PRO A 111 9.57 7.85 -7.73
CA PRO A 111 9.02 7.57 -9.07
C PRO A 111 7.67 6.83 -9.04
N GLU A 112 7.41 6.05 -7.99
CA GLU A 112 6.16 5.32 -7.78
C GLU A 112 5.03 6.19 -7.20
N GLY A 113 5.25 7.50 -7.01
CA GLY A 113 4.28 8.42 -6.44
C GLY A 113 4.09 8.25 -4.94
N THR A 114 5.11 7.75 -4.22
CA THR A 114 5.07 7.57 -2.76
C THR A 114 6.02 8.51 -2.04
N ARG A 115 5.83 8.71 -0.73
CA ARG A 115 6.69 9.53 0.12
C ARG A 115 7.13 8.72 1.34
N PRO A 116 8.44 8.50 1.56
CA PRO A 116 8.90 7.87 2.78
C PRO A 116 8.77 8.85 3.95
N ILE A 117 8.25 8.38 5.08
CA ILE A 117 8.13 9.14 6.33
C ILE A 117 8.93 8.40 7.39
N VAL A 118 9.86 9.10 8.04
CA VAL A 118 10.71 8.55 9.10
C VAL A 118 10.42 9.25 10.41
N LEU A 119 10.14 8.43 11.42
CA LEU A 119 9.86 8.82 12.80
C LEU A 119 11.05 8.34 13.63
N ALA A 120 11.85 9.27 14.15
CA ALA A 120 13.12 8.96 14.81
C ALA A 120 13.05 9.32 16.30
N GLY A 121 12.32 8.53 17.08
CA GLY A 121 12.10 8.81 18.49
C GLY A 121 11.26 10.07 18.72
N THR A 122 10.27 10.31 17.86
CA THR A 122 9.37 11.47 17.95
C THR A 122 8.64 11.43 19.28
N ALA A 123 8.90 12.41 20.15
CA ALA A 123 8.29 12.50 21.47
C ALA A 123 6.90 13.14 21.35
N LEU A 124 5.88 12.42 21.80
CA LEU A 124 4.49 12.86 21.84
C LEU A 124 4.07 13.04 23.30
N LEU A 125 3.11 13.92 23.55
CA LEU A 125 2.50 14.12 24.87
C LEU A 125 0.99 14.00 24.75
N ARG A 126 0.35 13.33 25.72
CA ARG A 126 -1.10 13.38 25.90
C ARG A 126 -1.48 14.70 26.58
N ALA A 127 -2.50 15.39 26.09
CA ALA A 127 -2.80 16.75 26.55
C ALA A 127 -3.37 16.80 27.98
N SER A 128 -4.12 15.80 28.41
CA SER A 128 -4.76 15.78 29.73
C SER A 128 -3.81 15.63 30.91
N ASP A 129 -2.76 14.81 30.78
CA ASP A 129 -1.89 14.42 31.89
C ASP A 129 -0.38 14.60 31.60
N GLY A 130 -0.02 14.96 30.37
CA GLY A 130 1.37 15.09 29.94
C GLY A 130 2.10 13.75 29.85
N GLU A 131 1.39 12.62 29.82
CA GLU A 131 2.01 11.31 29.69
C GLU A 131 2.83 11.25 28.38
N PRO A 132 4.12 10.91 28.45
CA PRO A 132 4.95 10.84 27.27
C PRO A 132 4.67 9.56 26.47
N ALA A 133 4.77 9.67 25.15
CA ALA A 133 4.96 8.52 24.28
C ALA A 133 6.11 8.81 23.31
N THR A 134 6.80 7.77 22.86
CA THR A 134 7.79 7.90 21.80
C THR A 134 7.36 7.10 20.59
N LEU A 135 7.56 7.68 19.41
CA LEU A 135 7.19 7.09 18.14
C LEU A 135 8.44 6.89 17.28
N SER A 136 8.69 5.65 16.86
CA SER A 136 9.86 5.31 16.04
C SER A 136 9.48 4.35 14.92
N GLY A 137 9.96 4.60 13.70
CA GLY A 137 9.71 3.71 12.58
C GLY A 137 9.74 4.40 11.23
N ALA A 138 9.32 3.66 10.22
CA ALA A 138 9.25 4.15 8.85
C ALA A 138 7.88 3.80 8.27
N LEU A 139 7.29 4.78 7.60
CA LEU A 139 6.00 4.71 6.94
C LEU A 139 6.14 5.14 5.47
N VAL A 140 5.18 4.75 4.66
CA VAL A 140 5.13 5.10 3.24
C VAL A 140 3.75 5.66 2.96
N ALA A 141 3.69 6.97 2.72
CA ALA A 141 2.49 7.63 2.23
C ALA A 141 2.44 7.62 0.70
N ALA A 142 1.25 7.81 0.13
CA ALA A 142 1.14 8.18 -1.27
C ALA A 142 1.08 9.70 -1.43
N ASP A 143 1.21 10.18 -2.65
CA ASP A 143 1.03 11.59 -2.97
C ASP A 143 -0.45 12.03 -2.81
N THR A 144 -0.73 13.33 -2.78
CA THR A 144 -2.07 13.86 -2.48
C THR A 144 -3.15 13.32 -3.45
N GLY A 145 -4.29 12.89 -2.90
CA GLY A 145 -5.41 12.30 -3.66
C GLY A 145 -5.36 10.77 -3.80
N ALA A 146 -4.33 10.14 -3.24
CA ALA A 146 -4.13 8.70 -3.32
C ALA A 146 -4.50 7.97 -2.02
N GLN A 147 -5.23 6.88 -2.15
CA GLN A 147 -5.36 5.86 -1.11
C GLN A 147 -4.75 4.55 -1.63
N PRO A 148 -3.47 4.24 -1.36
CA PRO A 148 -2.98 2.90 -1.57
C PRO A 148 -3.52 2.02 -0.42
N PRO A 149 -4.30 0.96 -0.68
CA PRO A 149 -4.45 -0.11 0.31
C PRO A 149 -3.06 -0.60 0.79
N VAL A 150 -2.98 -1.13 2.01
CA VAL A 150 -1.72 -1.77 2.45
C VAL A 150 -1.65 -3.16 1.86
N LEU A 151 -0.83 -3.32 0.83
CA LEU A 151 -0.58 -4.61 0.21
C LEU A 151 0.36 -5.46 1.07
N ILE A 152 -0.07 -6.69 1.35
CA ILE A 152 0.67 -7.70 2.11
C ILE A 152 1.38 -8.63 1.11
N CYS A 153 2.29 -8.09 0.30
CA CYS A 153 3.05 -8.89 -0.66
C CYS A 153 4.46 -9.17 -0.11
N ASP A 154 4.87 -10.44 -0.02
CA ASP A 154 6.25 -10.78 0.35
C ASP A 154 7.27 -10.40 -0.75
N ALA A 155 6.83 -10.37 -2.01
CA ALA A 155 7.52 -9.87 -3.20
C ALA A 155 6.49 -9.55 -4.31
N ASP A 156 6.94 -9.04 -5.46
CA ASP A 156 6.15 -8.98 -6.71
C ASP A 156 4.84 -8.17 -6.63
N ARG A 157 4.97 -6.95 -6.10
CA ARG A 157 3.87 -5.99 -6.01
C ARG A 157 3.57 -5.35 -7.37
N LEU A 158 2.34 -5.48 -7.83
CA LEU A 158 1.81 -4.76 -8.98
C LEU A 158 1.12 -3.48 -8.50
N VAL A 159 1.46 -2.34 -9.09
CA VAL A 159 0.83 -1.04 -8.82
C VAL A 159 0.64 -0.31 -10.15
N ALA A 160 -0.57 0.19 -10.37
CA ALA A 160 -0.91 1.11 -11.44
C ALA A 160 -1.67 2.29 -10.84
N ARG A 161 -1.37 3.50 -11.32
CA ARG A 161 -2.02 4.73 -10.90
C ARG A 161 -3.00 5.15 -12.00
N ARG A 162 -4.21 5.51 -11.61
CA ARG A 162 -5.23 6.07 -12.50
C ARG A 162 -5.08 7.59 -12.61
N ASP A 163 -5.67 8.15 -13.67
CA ASP A 163 -5.63 9.60 -13.93
C ASP A 163 -6.37 10.42 -12.85
N ASP A 164 -7.36 9.81 -12.17
CA ASP A 164 -8.09 10.41 -11.04
C ASP A 164 -7.29 10.39 -9.71
N GLY A 165 -6.06 9.86 -9.72
CA GLY A 165 -5.20 9.71 -8.55
C GLY A 165 -5.43 8.44 -7.73
N SER A 166 -6.42 7.61 -8.08
CA SER A 166 -6.65 6.30 -7.46
C SER A 166 -5.63 5.26 -7.95
N TYR A 167 -5.57 4.11 -7.26
CA TYR A 167 -4.59 3.06 -7.53
C TYR A 167 -5.28 1.71 -7.76
N LEU A 168 -4.74 0.96 -8.73
CA LEU A 168 -4.95 -0.47 -8.90
C LEU A 168 -3.70 -1.18 -8.46
N GLN A 169 -3.82 -2.14 -7.55
CA GLN A 169 -2.64 -2.77 -7.02
C GLN A 169 -2.96 -4.18 -6.54
N GLY A 170 -1.96 -5.07 -6.53
CA GLY A 170 -2.14 -6.44 -6.10
C GLY A 170 -0.81 -7.15 -5.89
N CYS A 171 -0.84 -8.26 -5.17
CA CYS A 171 0.29 -9.17 -5.07
C CYS A 171 0.22 -10.16 -6.22
N ALA A 172 1.28 -10.27 -7.01
CA ALA A 172 1.37 -11.31 -8.02
C ALA A 172 1.32 -12.68 -7.33
N ALA A 173 0.40 -13.54 -7.79
CA ALA A 173 0.16 -14.87 -7.23
C ALA A 173 0.60 -15.99 -8.19
N GLY A 174 0.87 -15.66 -9.45
CA GLY A 174 1.35 -16.62 -10.44
C GLY A 174 1.51 -15.99 -11.82
N ALA A 175 2.26 -16.68 -12.68
CA ALA A 175 2.39 -16.32 -14.08
C ALA A 175 2.26 -17.53 -14.98
N SER A 176 1.62 -17.35 -16.13
CA SER A 176 1.56 -18.32 -17.22
C SER A 176 2.19 -17.72 -18.47
N ALA A 177 2.74 -18.55 -19.35
CA ALA A 177 3.27 -18.11 -20.62
C ALA A 177 2.84 -19.05 -21.74
N SER A 178 2.54 -18.48 -22.91
CA SER A 178 2.13 -19.22 -24.10
C SER A 178 2.76 -18.59 -25.35
N PRO A 179 3.18 -19.39 -26.34
CA PRO A 179 3.63 -18.85 -27.62
C PRO A 179 2.46 -18.20 -28.36
N LEU A 180 2.66 -16.95 -28.79
CA LEU A 180 1.70 -16.22 -29.62
C LEU A 180 2.04 -16.36 -31.11
N TYR A 181 3.34 -16.29 -31.43
CA TYR A 181 3.94 -16.41 -32.76
C TYR A 181 5.31 -17.11 -32.65
N PRO A 182 5.98 -17.51 -33.75
CA PRO A 182 7.24 -18.25 -33.69
C PRO A 182 8.35 -17.55 -32.88
N ASP A 183 8.27 -16.23 -32.81
CA ASP A 183 9.24 -15.33 -32.17
C ASP A 183 8.64 -14.51 -31.02
N ARG A 184 7.35 -14.68 -30.68
CA ARG A 184 6.66 -13.89 -29.65
C ARG A 184 6.03 -14.77 -28.58
N LEU A 185 6.22 -14.35 -27.34
CA LEU A 185 5.60 -14.95 -26.16
C LEU A 185 4.58 -14.00 -25.57
N TYR A 186 3.44 -14.58 -25.20
CA TYR A 186 2.44 -13.97 -24.34
C TYR A 186 2.65 -14.50 -22.93
N GLN A 187 2.75 -13.62 -21.95
CA GLN A 187 2.84 -13.95 -20.54
C GLN A 187 1.72 -13.25 -19.80
N GLU A 188 0.98 -14.00 -18.99
CA GLU A 188 -0.07 -13.48 -18.12
C GLU A 188 0.40 -13.57 -16.67
N VAL A 189 0.34 -12.47 -15.93
CA VAL A 189 0.61 -12.44 -14.49
C VAL A 189 -0.71 -12.18 -13.78
N ALA A 190 -1.12 -13.14 -12.95
CA ALA A 190 -2.27 -12.99 -12.08
C ALA A 190 -1.83 -12.31 -10.78
N ALA A 191 -2.56 -11.27 -10.38
CA ALA A 191 -2.35 -10.58 -9.11
C ALA A 191 -3.66 -10.38 -8.36
N SER A 192 -3.60 -10.17 -7.04
CA SER A 192 -4.79 -9.87 -6.25
C SER A 192 -4.48 -8.98 -5.05
N ASP A 193 -5.41 -8.09 -4.70
CA ASP A 193 -5.42 -7.33 -3.43
C ASP A 193 -6.14 -8.08 -2.29
N GLY A 194 -6.53 -9.35 -2.53
CA GLY A 194 -7.33 -10.17 -1.61
C GLY A 194 -8.84 -10.07 -1.83
N VAL A 195 -9.30 -9.16 -2.70
CA VAL A 195 -10.72 -8.97 -3.06
C VAL A 195 -10.92 -9.07 -4.57
N ASN A 196 -10.02 -8.46 -5.34
CA ASN A 196 -10.05 -8.35 -6.80
C ASN A 196 -8.93 -9.15 -7.44
N ALA A 197 -9.20 -9.72 -8.60
CA ALA A 197 -8.20 -10.39 -9.44
C ALA A 197 -7.76 -9.47 -10.57
N LEU A 198 -6.50 -9.08 -10.57
CA LEU A 198 -5.86 -8.30 -11.62
C LEU A 198 -5.14 -9.25 -12.59
N SER A 199 -5.21 -8.96 -13.90
CA SER A 199 -4.43 -9.67 -14.92
C SER A 199 -3.55 -8.68 -15.66
N LEU A 200 -2.24 -8.93 -15.62
CA LEU A 200 -1.24 -8.21 -16.41
C LEU A 200 -0.79 -9.10 -17.57
N SER A 201 -1.11 -8.67 -18.77
CA SER A 201 -0.67 -9.29 -20.02
C SER A 201 0.61 -8.64 -20.52
N ILE A 202 1.63 -9.44 -20.82
CA ILE A 202 2.95 -9.00 -21.30
C ILE A 202 3.20 -9.71 -22.63
N ILE A 203 3.56 -8.95 -23.66
CA ILE A 203 4.01 -9.50 -24.95
C ILE A 203 5.47 -9.14 -25.14
N HIS A 204 6.30 -10.13 -25.46
CA HIS A 204 7.73 -9.93 -25.68
C HIS A 204 8.30 -10.84 -26.77
N ALA A 205 9.39 -10.41 -27.40
CA ALA A 205 10.18 -11.18 -28.36
C ALA A 205 11.60 -11.36 -27.81
N GLY A 206 11.93 -12.57 -27.35
CA GLY A 206 13.16 -12.81 -26.61
C GLY A 206 13.24 -11.96 -25.33
N ALA A 207 14.26 -11.10 -25.22
CA ALA A 207 14.42 -10.15 -24.11
C ALA A 207 13.76 -8.77 -24.39
N GLN A 208 13.25 -8.56 -25.61
CA GLN A 208 12.63 -7.30 -25.98
C GLN A 208 11.16 -7.29 -25.56
N LEU A 209 10.80 -6.39 -24.65
CA LEU A 209 9.42 -6.09 -24.33
C LEU A 209 8.73 -5.44 -25.54
N LEU A 210 7.53 -5.88 -25.90
CA LEU A 210 6.73 -5.30 -26.99
C LEU A 210 5.56 -4.49 -26.42
N SER A 211 4.79 -5.07 -25.52
CA SER A 211 3.68 -4.38 -24.87
C SER A 211 3.32 -4.96 -23.50
N VAL A 212 2.66 -4.15 -22.69
CA VAL A 212 2.08 -4.54 -21.40
C VAL A 212 0.67 -3.99 -21.34
N THR A 213 -0.27 -4.81 -20.88
CA THR A 213 -1.66 -4.42 -20.67
C THR A 213 -2.13 -4.89 -19.30
N LEU A 214 -2.64 -3.98 -18.48
CA LEU A 214 -3.31 -4.29 -17.23
C LEU A 214 -4.80 -4.04 -17.40
N GLN A 215 -5.63 -4.99 -16.97
CA GLN A 215 -7.08 -4.83 -16.96
C GLN A 215 -7.62 -4.72 -15.54
N ASP A 216 -8.47 -3.74 -15.32
CA ASP A 216 -9.30 -3.63 -14.12
C ASP A 216 -10.57 -4.48 -14.29
N PRO A 217 -10.76 -5.54 -13.47
CA PRO A 217 -11.93 -6.40 -13.57
C PRO A 217 -13.23 -5.72 -13.13
N GLN A 218 -13.15 -4.69 -12.27
CA GLN A 218 -14.33 -4.03 -11.70
C GLN A 218 -14.91 -2.98 -12.64
N THR A 219 -14.03 -2.19 -13.26
CA THR A 219 -14.42 -1.08 -14.14
C THR A 219 -14.36 -1.45 -15.62
N GLY A 220 -13.60 -2.49 -15.98
CA GLY A 220 -13.28 -2.83 -17.36
C GLY A 220 -12.24 -1.92 -18.01
N GLU A 221 -11.64 -1.01 -17.24
CA GLU A 221 -10.60 -0.10 -17.72
C GLU A 221 -9.33 -0.88 -18.12
N LEU A 222 -8.70 -0.43 -19.21
CA LEU A 222 -7.47 -1.01 -19.74
C LEU A 222 -6.35 0.01 -19.64
N PHE A 223 -5.24 -0.40 -19.04
CA PHE A 223 -4.01 0.38 -18.99
C PHE A 223 -3.01 -0.28 -19.91
N HIS A 224 -2.39 0.48 -20.80
CA HIS A 224 -1.50 -0.07 -21.82
C HIS A 224 -0.21 0.74 -21.94
N CYS A 225 0.89 0.03 -22.18
CA CYS A 225 2.09 0.63 -22.74
C CYS A 225 2.60 -0.26 -23.87
N ALA A 226 3.19 0.37 -24.88
CA ALA A 226 3.94 -0.28 -25.94
C ALA A 226 5.40 0.18 -25.87
N ALA A 227 6.34 -0.71 -26.18
CA ALA A 227 7.75 -0.36 -26.22
C ALA A 227 8.02 0.74 -27.26
N PRO A 228 8.93 1.69 -26.97
CA PRO A 228 9.82 1.77 -25.81
C PRO A 228 9.22 2.42 -24.54
N GLY A 229 7.93 2.80 -24.55
CA GLY A 229 7.27 3.55 -23.48
C GLY A 229 7.00 2.77 -22.19
N CYS A 230 7.25 1.45 -22.16
CA CYS A 230 7.12 0.61 -20.97
C CYS A 230 8.37 0.66 -20.08
N THR A 231 8.75 1.86 -19.60
CA THR A 231 9.86 2.00 -18.65
C THR A 231 9.49 1.40 -17.30
N GLY A 232 10.41 0.68 -16.66
CA GLY A 232 10.20 0.10 -15.33
C GLY A 232 9.78 -1.38 -15.30
N LEU A 233 9.61 -2.02 -16.46
CA LEU A 233 9.49 -3.47 -16.55
C LEU A 233 10.79 -4.07 -17.08
N THR A 234 11.31 -5.08 -16.39
CA THR A 234 12.50 -5.83 -16.82
C THR A 234 12.20 -7.33 -16.88
N LEU A 235 12.69 -7.97 -17.93
CA LEU A 235 12.58 -9.41 -18.15
C LEU A 235 13.91 -10.08 -17.79
N GLY A 236 13.86 -11.00 -16.84
CA GLY A 236 14.99 -11.86 -16.49
C GLY A 236 15.33 -12.85 -17.60
N ALA A 237 16.48 -13.51 -17.46
CA ALA A 237 16.87 -14.62 -18.32
C ALA A 237 15.82 -15.76 -18.27
N PRO A 238 15.65 -16.54 -19.35
CA PRO A 238 14.76 -17.68 -19.32
C PRO A 238 15.38 -18.80 -18.48
N ASP A 239 14.56 -19.49 -17.70
CA ASP A 239 14.94 -20.72 -17.00
C ASP A 239 14.94 -21.93 -17.96
N SER A 240 15.26 -23.11 -17.43
CA SER A 240 15.30 -24.36 -18.18
C SER A 240 13.95 -24.79 -18.78
N THR A 241 12.86 -24.16 -18.35
CA THR A 241 11.50 -24.37 -18.87
C THR A 241 11.02 -23.23 -19.79
N GLY A 242 11.90 -22.27 -20.07
CA GLY A 242 11.60 -21.10 -20.89
C GLY A 242 10.84 -19.98 -20.17
N ARG A 243 10.60 -20.12 -18.85
CA ARG A 243 9.94 -19.09 -18.04
C ARG A 243 10.92 -17.98 -17.69
N ARG A 244 10.43 -16.75 -17.56
CA ARG A 244 11.25 -15.60 -17.18
C ARG A 244 10.70 -14.96 -15.93
N ALA A 245 11.61 -14.54 -15.04
CA ALA A 245 11.25 -13.61 -13.97
C ALA A 245 10.88 -12.26 -14.60
N VAL A 246 9.80 -11.66 -14.12
CA VAL A 246 9.40 -10.30 -14.49
C VAL A 246 9.58 -9.44 -13.26
N ALA A 247 10.45 -8.43 -13.34
CA ALA A 247 10.57 -7.44 -12.27
C ALA A 247 9.90 -6.14 -12.73
N ILE A 248 8.97 -5.66 -11.90
CA ILE A 248 8.19 -4.46 -12.13
C ILE A 248 8.59 -3.44 -11.07
N SER A 249 9.18 -2.32 -11.49
CA SER A 249 9.59 -1.23 -10.61
C SER A 249 9.43 0.10 -11.34
N GLY A 250 8.59 0.99 -10.83
CA GLY A 250 8.33 2.28 -11.46
C GLY A 250 7.63 2.20 -12.84
N LEU A 251 6.94 1.09 -13.13
CA LEU A 251 6.14 0.97 -14.35
C LEU A 251 4.91 1.89 -14.27
N VAL A 252 4.83 2.83 -15.20
CA VAL A 252 3.67 3.71 -15.36
C VAL A 252 2.90 3.25 -16.59
N LEU A 253 1.63 2.91 -16.40
CA LEU A 253 0.71 2.58 -17.49
C LEU A 253 -0.29 3.73 -17.64
N SER A 254 -0.59 4.12 -18.87
CA SER A 254 -1.61 5.14 -19.15
C SER A 254 -2.94 4.47 -19.53
N GLY A 255 -4.05 5.06 -19.08
CA GLY A 255 -5.38 4.57 -19.40
C GLY A 255 -5.65 4.64 -20.91
N VAL A 256 -6.18 3.56 -21.48
CA VAL A 256 -6.71 3.55 -22.84
C VAL A 256 -8.18 3.91 -22.74
N LEU A 257 -8.56 5.10 -23.23
CA LEU A 257 -9.96 5.50 -23.27
C LEU A 257 -10.80 4.43 -23.99
N PRO A 258 -11.98 4.05 -23.46
CA PRO A 258 -12.87 3.10 -24.13
C PRO A 258 -13.36 3.74 -25.43
N GLY A 259 -12.74 3.35 -26.55
CA GLY A 259 -12.94 3.95 -27.88
C GLY A 259 -11.66 4.27 -28.65
N GLY A 260 -10.50 4.24 -27.98
CA GLY A 260 -9.20 4.43 -28.62
C GLY A 260 -8.67 3.13 -29.24
N CYS A 261 -9.11 2.79 -30.45
CA CYS A 261 -8.36 1.84 -31.28
C CYS A 261 -6.94 2.38 -31.52
N GLN A 262 -5.96 1.94 -30.75
CA GLN A 262 -4.59 1.88 -31.27
C GLN A 262 -4.38 0.50 -31.89
N ARG A 263 -4.61 0.43 -33.21
CA ARG A 263 -4.03 -0.62 -34.05
C ARG A 263 -2.51 -0.55 -33.87
N SER A 264 -1.94 -1.51 -33.15
CA SER A 264 -0.53 -1.85 -33.30
C SER A 264 -0.39 -2.70 -34.56
N TRP A 265 0.56 -2.30 -35.41
CA TRP A 265 0.98 -3.02 -36.61
C TRP A 265 1.77 -4.28 -36.25
#